data_AF-A0A9C8ZLL3-F1
#
_entry.id   AF-A0A9C8ZLL3-F1
#
_cell.length_a   1.000
_cell.length_b   1.000
_cell.length_c   1.000
_cell.angle_alpha   90.00
_cell.angle_beta   90.00
_cell.angle_gamma   90.00
#
_symmetry.space_group_name_H-M   'P 1'
#
loop_
_entity.id
_entity.type
_entity.pdbx_description
1 polymer ?
#
loop_
_entity_poly.entity_id
_entity_poly.type
_entity_poly.pdbx_seq_one_letter_code
_entity_poly.pdbx_strand_id
1 'polypeptide(L)'
;MSIVRRSLGRMARAILRKLPPSLVERAIGGGAVYYARALSPADGLRFLFTLDKRIYHTEGKLAILYGEGVHTKHRHMRYHDFFVEHVRPGERVLDIGCGIGALAHDLAERAGA
;
A
#
# COMPACT_ATOMS: atom_id res chain seq x y z
N MET A 1 -28.93 10.58 -13.58
CA MET A 1 -27.86 11.09 -12.67
C MET A 1 -27.00 12.11 -13.42
N SER A 2 -27.20 13.40 -13.15
CA SER A 2 -26.92 14.50 -14.08
C SER A 2 -25.45 14.89 -14.26
N ILE A 3 -25.15 15.44 -15.45
CA ILE A 3 -23.87 15.97 -15.94
C ILE A 3 -23.23 16.99 -14.97
N VAL A 4 -24.05 17.69 -14.17
CA VAL A 4 -23.63 18.70 -13.18
C VAL A 4 -22.78 18.07 -12.05
N ARG A 5 -23.11 16.85 -11.61
CA ARG A 5 -22.36 16.16 -10.55
C ARG A 5 -20.97 15.71 -11.04
N ARG A 6 -20.83 15.44 -12.35
CA ARG A 6 -19.56 15.08 -13.01
C ARG A 6 -18.67 16.30 -13.25
N SER A 7 -19.23 17.47 -13.57
CA SER A 7 -18.45 18.70 -13.76
C SER A 7 -17.92 19.28 -12.45
N LEU A 8 -18.74 19.33 -11.39
CA LEU A 8 -18.27 19.75 -10.05
C LEU A 8 -17.13 18.87 -9.53
N GLY A 9 -17.22 17.55 -9.72
CA GLY A 9 -16.17 16.62 -9.30
C GLY A 9 -14.83 16.82 -10.03
N ARG A 10 -14.86 17.22 -11.30
CA ARG A 10 -13.64 17.52 -12.08
C ARG A 10 -12.98 18.82 -11.64
N MET A 11 -13.77 19.85 -11.38
CA MET A 11 -13.27 21.15 -10.92
C MET A 11 -12.69 21.05 -9.50
N ALA A 12 -13.38 20.38 -8.58
CA ALA A 12 -12.88 20.09 -7.25
C ALA A 12 -11.56 19.28 -7.29
N ARG A 13 -11.49 18.26 -8.15
CA ARG A 13 -10.25 17.46 -8.35
C ARG A 13 -9.10 18.30 -8.91
N ALA A 14 -9.37 19.22 -9.85
CA ALA A 14 -8.35 20.10 -10.42
C ALA A 14 -7.80 21.10 -9.40
N ILE A 15 -8.67 21.63 -8.52
CA ILE A 15 -8.27 22.53 -7.44
C ILE A 15 -7.47 21.78 -6.37
N LEU A 16 -7.95 20.61 -5.94
CA LEU A 16 -7.25 19.77 -4.94
C LEU A 16 -5.84 19.36 -5.40
N ARG A 17 -5.64 19.13 -6.70
CA ARG A 17 -4.32 18.83 -7.28
C ARG A 17 -3.31 19.99 -7.24
N LYS A 18 -3.78 21.23 -7.05
CA LYS A 18 -2.92 22.41 -6.96
C LYS A 18 -2.51 22.76 -5.53
N LEU A 19 -3.09 22.09 -4.53
CA LEU A 19 -2.70 22.30 -3.13
C LEU A 19 -1.34 21.65 -2.87
N PRO A 20 -0.45 22.31 -2.11
CA PRO A 20 0.82 21.70 -1.72
C PRO A 20 0.55 20.47 -0.84
N PRO A 21 1.21 19.32 -1.08
CA PRO A 21 0.96 18.08 -0.34
C PRO A 21 1.06 18.25 1.17
N SER A 22 2.00 19.06 1.65
CA SER A 22 2.20 19.34 3.08
C SER A 22 1.02 20.02 3.75
N LEU A 23 0.28 20.88 3.04
CA LEU A 23 -0.93 21.51 3.58
C LEU A 23 -2.06 20.48 3.68
N VAL A 24 -2.21 19.63 2.67
CA VAL A 24 -3.21 18.56 2.64
C VAL A 24 -2.92 17.54 3.74
N GLU A 25 -1.67 17.12 3.90
CA GLU A 25 -1.20 16.22 4.95
C GLU A 25 -1.53 16.78 6.34
N ARG A 26 -1.17 18.05 6.62
CA ARG A 26 -1.45 18.70 7.90
C ARG A 26 -2.95 18.79 8.17
N ALA A 27 -3.75 19.14 7.18
CA ALA A 27 -5.20 19.26 7.34
C ALA A 27 -5.85 17.89 7.61
N ILE A 28 -5.52 16.88 6.82
CA ILE A 28 -6.09 15.53 6.97
C ILE A 28 -5.57 14.86 8.25
N GLY A 29 -4.25 14.87 8.47
CA GLY A 29 -3.62 14.26 9.64
C GLY A 29 -4.04 14.95 10.94
N GLY A 30 -4.00 16.28 10.98
CA GLY A 30 -4.45 17.06 12.12
C GLY A 30 -5.93 16.85 12.43
N GLY A 31 -6.78 16.88 11.39
CA GLY A 31 -8.22 16.62 11.52
C GLY A 31 -8.53 15.21 12.02
N ALA A 32 -7.84 14.19 11.50
CA ALA A 32 -7.99 12.81 11.93
C ALA A 32 -7.59 12.62 13.40
N VAL A 33 -6.46 13.21 13.82
CA VAL A 33 -6.00 13.16 15.22
C VAL A 33 -6.98 13.89 16.15
N TYR A 34 -7.45 15.08 15.76
CA TYR A 34 -8.43 15.83 16.52
C TYR A 34 -9.74 15.04 16.69
N TYR A 35 -10.27 14.48 15.60
CA TYR A 35 -11.48 13.68 15.63
C TYR A 35 -11.33 12.43 16.50
N ALA A 36 -10.21 11.70 16.37
CA ALA A 36 -9.94 10.52 17.18
C ALA A 36 -9.89 10.82 18.68
N ARG A 37 -9.32 11.97 19.07
CA ARG A 37 -9.24 12.42 20.47
C ARG A 37 -10.58 12.87 21.06
N ALA A 38 -11.55 13.21 20.22
CA ALA A 38 -12.90 13.55 20.66
C ALA A 38 -13.78 12.32 20.94
N LEU A 39 -13.31 11.12 20.60
CA LEU A 39 -14.00 9.85 20.84
C LEU A 39 -13.54 9.19 22.14
N SER A 40 -14.25 8.12 22.55
CA SER A 40 -13.72 7.21 23.57
C SER A 40 -12.38 6.63 23.11
N PRO A 41 -11.45 6.26 24.02
CA PRO A 41 -10.15 5.70 23.62
C PRO A 41 -10.28 4.48 22.69
N ALA A 42 -11.25 3.60 22.95
CA ALA A 42 -11.49 2.41 22.14
C ALA A 42 -11.98 2.78 20.72
N ASP A 43 -12.89 3.75 20.60
CA ASP A 43 -13.43 4.15 19.29
C ASP A 43 -12.45 5.01 18.50
N GLY A 44 -11.66 5.86 19.18
CA GLY A 44 -10.55 6.58 18.58
C GLY A 44 -9.53 5.63 17.97
N LEU A 45 -9.14 4.57 18.68
CA LEU A 45 -8.25 3.53 18.15
C LEU A 45 -8.87 2.81 16.94
N ARG A 46 -10.14 2.38 17.02
CA ARG A 46 -10.83 1.73 15.90
C ARG A 46 -10.87 2.62 14.66
N PHE A 47 -11.14 3.91 14.85
CA PHE A 47 -11.12 4.90 13.77
C PHE A 47 -9.73 5.00 13.15
N LEU A 48 -8.69 5.19 13.96
CA LEU A 48 -7.31 5.35 13.49
C LEU A 48 -6.80 4.10 12.76
N PHE A 49 -7.04 2.89 13.29
CA PHE A 49 -6.66 1.64 12.61
C PHE A 49 -7.40 1.43 11.29
N THR A 50 -8.68 1.83 11.23
CA THR A 50 -9.45 1.75 9.99
C THR A 50 -8.92 2.73 8.95
N LEU A 51 -8.53 3.94 9.37
CA LEU A 51 -7.92 4.94 8.51
C LEU A 51 -6.55 4.48 8.01
N ASP A 52 -5.69 4.01 8.91
CA ASP A 52 -4.36 3.45 8.61
C ASP A 52 -4.44 2.32 7.59
N LYS A 53 -5.32 1.33 7.82
CA LYS A 53 -5.55 0.22 6.88
C LYS A 53 -5.89 0.71 5.46
N ARG A 54 -6.68 1.78 5.33
CA ARG A 54 -7.07 2.33 4.02
C ARG A 54 -5.91 3.08 3.35
N ILE A 55 -5.13 3.81 4.13
CA ILE A 55 -3.94 4.52 3.64
C ILE A 55 -2.89 3.51 3.19
N TYR A 56 -2.53 2.56 4.05
CA TYR A 56 -1.55 1.50 3.76
C TYR A 56 -1.90 0.69 2.50
N HIS A 57 -3.18 0.39 2.28
CA HIS A 57 -3.61 -0.27 1.04
C HIS A 57 -3.38 0.59 -0.21
N THR A 58 -3.59 1.89 -0.10
CA THR A 58 -3.32 2.84 -1.19
C THR A 58 -1.82 2.97 -1.45
N GLU A 59 -1.01 3.05 -0.40
CA GLU A 59 0.45 3.05 -0.49
C GLU A 59 0.96 1.83 -1.24
N GLY A 60 0.49 0.62 -0.90
CA GLY A 60 0.89 -0.60 -1.58
C GLY A 60 0.57 -0.59 -3.08
N LYS A 61 -0.59 -0.06 -3.48
CA LYS A 61 -0.94 0.09 -4.91
C LYS A 61 -0.04 1.10 -5.61
N LEU A 62 0.22 2.25 -4.98
CA LEU A 62 1.12 3.26 -5.53
C LEU A 62 2.55 2.73 -5.65
N ALA A 63 3.00 1.92 -4.69
CA ALA A 63 4.30 1.25 -4.74
C ALA A 63 4.39 0.25 -5.91
N ILE A 64 3.33 -0.50 -6.20
CA ILE A 64 3.27 -1.39 -7.38
C ILE A 64 3.33 -0.59 -8.68
N LEU A 65 2.56 0.51 -8.78
CA LEU A 65 2.58 1.37 -9.97
C LEU A 65 3.96 2.02 -10.17
N TYR A 66 4.58 2.46 -9.08
CA TYR A 66 5.93 3.00 -9.09
C TYR A 66 6.99 1.96 -9.45
N GLY A 67 6.80 0.70 -9.06
CA GLY A 67 7.65 -0.44 -9.43
C GLY A 67 7.21 -1.17 -10.71
N GLU A 68 6.49 -0.49 -11.61
CA GLU A 68 6.12 -1.00 -12.94
C GLU A 68 5.39 -2.36 -12.92
N GLY A 69 4.56 -2.59 -11.90
CA GLY A 69 3.78 -3.83 -11.73
C GLY A 69 4.31 -4.77 -10.66
N VAL A 70 5.50 -4.51 -10.10
CA VAL A 70 6.06 -5.26 -8.96
C VAL A 70 6.18 -4.34 -7.74
N HIS A 71 5.75 -4.82 -6.58
CA HIS A 71 5.83 -4.02 -5.35
C HIS A 71 7.30 -3.71 -4.98
N THR A 72 7.69 -2.44 -4.87
CA THR A 72 9.11 -2.07 -4.68
C THR A 72 9.78 -2.62 -3.42
N LYS A 73 9.00 -3.06 -2.42
CA LYS A 73 9.50 -3.81 -1.26
C LYS A 73 10.43 -4.97 -1.65
N HIS A 74 10.15 -5.68 -2.76
CA HIS A 74 10.98 -6.81 -3.21
C HIS A 74 12.43 -6.35 -3.47
N ARG A 75 12.59 -5.22 -4.17
CA ARG A 75 13.89 -4.59 -4.44
C ARG A 75 14.56 -4.05 -3.17
N HIS A 76 13.80 -3.39 -2.29
CA HIS A 76 14.37 -2.69 -1.14
C HIS A 76 14.75 -3.63 0.01
N MET A 77 13.90 -4.63 0.28
CA MET A 77 14.12 -5.58 1.37
C MET A 77 15.03 -6.73 0.95
N ARG A 78 15.11 -7.04 -0.36
CA ARG A 78 15.87 -8.18 -0.90
C ARG A 78 15.59 -9.50 -0.19
N TYR A 79 14.39 -9.65 0.39
CA TYR A 79 14.08 -10.80 1.24
C TYR A 79 14.08 -12.12 0.46
N HIS A 80 13.94 -12.08 -0.86
CA HIS A 80 14.03 -13.27 -1.72
C HIS A 80 15.41 -13.92 -1.62
N ASP A 81 16.47 -13.13 -1.42
CA ASP A 81 17.85 -13.63 -1.35
C ASP A 81 18.01 -14.61 -0.18
N PHE A 82 17.39 -14.31 0.97
CA PHE A 82 17.36 -15.24 2.09
C PHE A 82 16.82 -16.61 1.69
N PHE A 83 15.71 -16.68 0.95
CA PHE A 83 15.13 -17.98 0.58
C PHE A 83 15.93 -18.68 -0.51
N VAL A 84 16.33 -17.94 -1.55
CA VAL A 84 17.12 -18.48 -2.67
C VAL A 84 18.46 -19.06 -2.19
N GLU A 85 19.10 -18.44 -1.21
CA GLU A 85 20.38 -18.92 -0.67
C GLU A 85 20.25 -20.15 0.24
N HIS A 86 19.03 -20.48 0.70
CA HIS A 86 18.81 -21.54 1.70
C HIS A 86 18.00 -22.75 1.19
N VAL A 87 17.25 -22.60 0.09
CA VAL A 87 16.53 -23.71 -0.56
C VAL A 87 17.46 -24.43 -1.54
N ARG A 88 17.44 -25.76 -1.54
CA ARG A 88 18.29 -26.59 -2.40
C ARG A 88 17.55 -27.09 -3.64
N PRO A 89 18.28 -27.37 -4.75
CA PRO A 89 17.66 -27.94 -5.94
C PRO A 89 16.87 -29.22 -5.66
N GLY A 90 15.66 -29.29 -6.20
CA GLY A 90 14.75 -30.43 -6.05
C GLY A 90 13.92 -30.48 -4.76
N GLU A 91 14.09 -29.51 -3.85
CA GLU A 91 13.20 -29.36 -2.69
C GLU A 91 11.82 -28.86 -3.12
N ARG A 92 10.75 -29.30 -2.44
CA ARG A 92 9.38 -28.88 -2.74
C ARG A 92 8.94 -27.81 -1.76
N VAL A 93 8.70 -26.60 -2.24
CA VAL A 93 8.35 -25.44 -1.41
C VAL A 93 6.89 -25.04 -1.61
N LEU A 94 6.19 -24.74 -0.51
CA LEU A 94 4.87 -24.11 -0.51
C LEU A 94 4.98 -22.65 -0.04
N ASP A 95 4.74 -21.70 -0.93
CA ASP A 95 4.74 -20.26 -0.63
C ASP A 95 3.35 -19.81 -0.11
N ILE A 96 3.21 -19.70 1.21
CA ILE A 96 1.96 -19.26 1.85
C ILE A 96 1.89 -17.72 1.83
N GLY A 97 0.87 -17.19 1.16
CA GLY A 97 0.74 -15.75 0.97
C GLY A 97 1.58 -15.21 -0.19
N CYS A 98 1.78 -16.02 -1.22
CA CYS A 98 2.66 -15.77 -2.37
C CYS A 98 2.36 -14.48 -3.17
N GLY A 99 1.19 -13.87 -3.00
CA GLY A 99 0.81 -12.65 -3.70
C GLY A 99 0.82 -12.86 -5.22
N ILE A 100 1.76 -12.22 -5.93
CA ILE A 100 1.93 -12.37 -7.38
C ILE A 100 2.88 -13.53 -7.76
N GLY A 101 3.36 -14.31 -6.79
CA GLY A 101 4.27 -15.44 -7.01
C GLY A 101 5.73 -15.05 -7.28
N ALA A 102 6.13 -13.81 -6.99
CA ALA A 102 7.48 -13.32 -7.28
C ALA A 102 8.58 -14.12 -6.56
N LEU A 103 8.33 -14.58 -5.32
CA LEU A 103 9.29 -15.43 -4.60
C LEU A 103 9.35 -16.84 -5.19
N ALA A 104 8.20 -17.44 -5.49
CA ALA A 104 8.14 -18.75 -6.11
C ALA A 104 8.87 -18.79 -7.47
N HIS A 105 8.70 -17.74 -8.28
CA HIS A 105 9.45 -17.55 -9.52
C HIS A 105 10.97 -17.51 -9.26
N ASP A 106 11.42 -16.71 -8.29
CA ASP A 106 12.84 -16.61 -7.95
C ASP A 106 13.42 -17.93 -7.43
N LEU A 107 12.66 -18.71 -6.68
CA LEU A 107 13.08 -20.04 -6.22
C LEU A 107 13.25 -21.02 -7.38
N ALA A 108 12.29 -21.05 -8.31
CA ALA A 108 12.38 -21.91 -9.49
C ALA A 108 13.60 -21.55 -10.36
N GLU A 109 13.80 -20.26 -10.64
CA GLU A 109 14.86 -19.78 -11.53
C GLU A 109 16.25 -19.81 -10.88
N ARG A 110 16.36 -19.50 -9.58
CA ARG A 110 17.67 -19.29 -8.92
C ARG A 110 18.10 -20.41 -8.00
N ALA A 111 17.16 -21.19 -7.44
CA ALA A 111 17.43 -22.28 -6.52
C ALA A 111 17.14 -23.68 -7.11
N GLY A 112 16.39 -23.76 -8.23
CA GLY A 112 16.04 -25.03 -8.87
C GLY A 112 15.06 -25.88 -8.05
N ALA A 113 14.16 -25.21 -7.31
CA ALA A 113 13.12 -25.81 -6.47
C ALA A 113 11.73 -25.60 -7.06
#